data_AF-A0A7W7X033-F1
#
_entry.id   AF-A0A7W7X033-F1
#
_cell.length_a   1.000
_cell.length_b   1.000
_cell.length_c   1.000
_cell.angle_alpha   90.00
_cell.angle_beta   90.00
_cell.angle_gamma   90.00
#
_symmetry.space_group_name_H-M   'P 1'
#
loop_
_entity.id
_entity.type
_entity.pdbx_description
1 polymer ?
#
loop_
_entity_poly.entity_id
_entity_poly.type
_entity_poly.pdbx_seq_one_letter_code
_entity_poly.pdbx_strand_id
1 'polypeptide(L)'
;MTLPDTLLIEQPWGAGRHLFGTRYRIDVYTEHGAQVAQVTDRGLLGPLRKALRATGFSGRTTFDLVVTQGRQPILRIRKGPGRPPTTVSYPDGRPIGSLRKEGRAHYALLDAAGQRLCHFGDVVGFSTGSITKRDGRRVRQDLLRVRPGVPEPVRTLAIATALAFDVVRGTGTAHTSGGVLDFPA
;
A
#
# COMPACT_ATOMS: atom_id res chain seq x y z
N MET A 1 3.42 14.32 -11.89
CA MET A 1 2.95 14.67 -10.55
C MET A 1 3.70 13.80 -9.56
N THR A 2 4.44 14.37 -8.62
CA THR A 2 5.39 13.61 -7.81
C THR A 2 5.09 13.82 -6.33
N LEU A 3 4.60 12.77 -5.67
CA LEU A 3 4.69 12.67 -4.21
C LEU A 3 6.16 12.86 -3.79
N PRO A 4 6.47 13.33 -2.57
CA PRO A 4 7.86 13.46 -2.12
C PRO A 4 8.56 12.11 -2.00
N ASP A 5 9.90 12.12 -1.96
CA ASP A 5 10.71 10.90 -1.84
C ASP A 5 10.63 10.29 -0.43
N THR A 6 10.37 11.10 0.59
CA THR A 6 10.15 10.63 1.96
C THR A 6 8.67 10.75 2.33
N LEU A 7 8.06 9.63 2.73
CA LEU A 7 6.65 9.54 3.11
C LEU A 7 6.48 8.87 4.46
N LEU A 8 5.66 9.47 5.31
CA LEU A 8 5.06 8.81 6.47
C LEU A 8 3.68 8.28 6.06
N ILE A 9 3.47 6.98 6.21
CA ILE A 9 2.28 6.26 5.75
C ILE A 9 1.53 5.75 6.98
N GLU A 10 0.34 6.28 7.22
CA GLU A 10 -0.47 5.88 8.37
C GLU A 10 -1.47 4.81 8.00
N GLN A 11 -1.16 3.59 8.40
CA GLN A 11 -2.01 2.43 8.25
C GLN A 11 -2.95 2.34 9.46
N PRO A 12 -4.25 2.07 9.26
CA PRO A 12 -5.18 1.93 10.37
C PRO A 12 -4.79 0.74 11.25
N TRP A 13 -4.68 0.96 12.56
CA TRP A 13 -4.41 -0.10 13.54
C TRP A 13 -5.63 -0.38 14.43
N GLY A 14 -5.90 -1.66 14.72
CA GLY A 14 -6.86 -2.05 15.78
C GLY A 14 -7.38 -3.48 15.64
N ALA A 15 -7.30 -4.25 16.74
CA ALA A 15 -8.06 -5.49 16.91
C ALA A 15 -9.55 -5.17 16.76
N GLY A 16 -10.20 -5.69 15.72
CA GLY A 16 -11.63 -5.45 15.45
C GLY A 16 -11.97 -4.24 14.59
N ARG A 17 -11.04 -3.39 14.15
CA ARG A 17 -11.37 -2.31 13.20
C ARG A 17 -11.72 -2.85 11.79
N HIS A 18 -11.42 -4.12 11.51
CA HIS A 18 -11.92 -4.85 10.34
C HIS A 18 -13.25 -5.57 10.56
N LEU A 19 -13.69 -5.73 11.82
CA LEU A 19 -15.03 -6.23 12.15
C LEU A 19 -16.07 -5.09 12.07
N PHE A 20 -15.66 -3.83 12.26
CA PHE A 20 -16.57 -2.67 12.31
C PHE A 20 -16.27 -1.51 11.34
N GLY A 21 -15.06 -1.41 10.77
CA GLY A 21 -14.68 -0.34 9.83
C GLY A 21 -14.90 -0.75 8.36
N THR A 22 -15.79 -0.05 7.67
CA THR A 22 -16.21 -0.31 6.27
C THR A 22 -15.30 0.29 5.20
N ARG A 23 -14.23 1.00 5.57
CA ARG A 23 -13.39 1.73 4.62
C ARG A 23 -11.91 1.53 4.94
N TYR A 24 -11.20 0.87 4.02
CA TYR A 24 -9.74 0.89 4.03
C TYR A 24 -9.30 2.29 3.61
N ARG A 25 -8.66 3.00 4.54
CA ARG A 25 -8.14 4.36 4.34
C ARG A 25 -6.74 4.43 4.93
N ILE A 26 -5.82 4.98 4.15
CA ILE A 26 -4.46 5.33 4.57
C ILE A 26 -4.30 6.82 4.33
N ASP A 27 -3.72 7.52 5.29
CA ASP A 27 -3.33 8.91 5.13
C ASP A 27 -1.80 8.97 4.99
N VAL A 28 -1.31 9.81 4.07
CA VAL A 28 0.10 9.88 3.69
C VAL A 28 0.59 11.30 3.90
N TYR A 29 1.72 11.42 4.58
CA TYR A 29 2.29 12.69 5.03
C TYR A 29 3.74 12.83 4.57
N THR A 30 4.22 14.07 4.51
CA THR A 30 5.66 14.35 4.52
C THR A 30 6.27 13.96 5.86
N GLU A 31 7.60 13.93 5.94
CA GLU A 31 8.32 13.76 7.21
C GLU A 31 8.00 14.85 8.25
N HIS A 32 7.64 16.05 7.78
CA HIS A 32 7.23 17.18 8.63
C HIS A 32 5.74 17.13 9.03
N GLY A 33 5.01 16.08 8.65
CA GLY A 33 3.61 15.88 9.04
C GLY A 33 2.58 16.60 8.17
N ALA A 34 2.95 17.20 7.04
CA ALA A 34 2.00 17.78 6.10
C ALA A 34 1.35 16.67 5.26
N GLN A 35 0.02 16.63 5.17
CA GLN A 35 -0.67 15.61 4.38
C GLN A 35 -0.45 15.83 2.89
N VAL A 36 0.00 14.79 2.18
CA VAL A 36 0.29 14.85 0.73
C VAL A 36 -0.58 13.94 -0.10
N ALA A 37 -1.11 12.86 0.49
CA ALA A 37 -2.03 11.98 -0.19
C ALA A 37 -2.95 11.23 0.77
N GLN A 38 -3.96 10.60 0.17
CA GLN A 38 -4.84 9.67 0.83
C GLN A 38 -5.07 8.47 -0.09
N VAL A 39 -5.16 7.28 0.50
CA VAL A 39 -5.53 6.07 -0.22
C VAL A 39 -6.87 5.59 0.31
N THR A 40 -7.81 5.30 -0.58
CA THR A 40 -9.13 4.76 -0.22
C THR A 40 -9.50 3.58 -1.11
N ASP A 41 -10.19 2.59 -0.55
CA ASP A 41 -10.80 1.50 -1.33
C ASP A 41 -12.12 1.98 -1.96
N ARG A 42 -12.24 1.88 -3.28
CA ARG A 42 -13.46 2.24 -4.05
C ARG A 42 -14.59 1.23 -3.89
N GLY A 43 -14.31 0.02 -3.40
CA GLY A 43 -15.33 -1.01 -3.25
C GLY A 43 -16.33 -0.66 -2.14
N LEU A 44 -17.60 -0.42 -2.48
CA LEU A 44 -18.71 -0.52 -1.50
C LEU A 44 -18.71 -1.96 -0.94
N LEU A 45 -18.32 -2.09 0.32
CA LEU A 45 -18.31 -3.39 1.00
C LEU A 45 -19.74 -3.76 1.37
N GLY A 46 -20.38 -4.57 0.54
CA GLY A 46 -21.56 -5.34 0.98
C GLY A 46 -21.20 -6.27 2.16
N PRO A 47 -22.19 -6.67 2.98
CA PRO A 47 -21.97 -7.46 4.21
C PRO A 47 -21.21 -8.78 3.98
N LEU A 48 -21.32 -9.38 2.79
CA LEU A 48 -20.59 -10.62 2.43
C LEU A 48 -19.07 -10.42 2.32
N ARG A 49 -18.62 -9.31 1.71
CA ARG A 49 -17.18 -8.98 1.61
C ARG A 49 -16.58 -8.61 2.96
N LYS A 50 -17.40 -8.08 3.87
CA LYS A 50 -17.04 -7.78 5.27
C LYS A 50 -16.72 -9.07 6.04
N ALA A 51 -17.55 -10.10 5.90
CA ALA A 51 -17.32 -11.41 6.52
C ALA A 51 -16.05 -12.09 5.96
N LEU A 52 -15.83 -12.04 4.64
CA LEU A 52 -14.63 -12.64 4.01
C LEU A 52 -13.31 -11.95 4.39
N ARG A 53 -13.34 -10.64 4.72
CA ARG A 53 -12.17 -9.92 5.25
C ARG A 53 -11.91 -10.24 6.72
N ALA A 54 -12.95 -10.54 7.49
CA ALA A 54 -12.88 -10.87 8.91
C ALA A 54 -12.36 -12.30 9.17
N THR A 55 -12.58 -13.24 8.26
CA THR A 55 -12.26 -14.67 8.45
C THR A 55 -10.88 -15.09 7.95
N GLY A 56 -9.97 -14.15 7.66
CA GLY A 56 -8.55 -14.49 7.48
C GLY A 56 -8.21 -15.32 6.22
N PHE A 57 -9.05 -15.32 5.17
CA PHE A 57 -8.71 -15.96 3.89
C PHE A 57 -7.80 -15.09 3.01
N SER A 58 -6.56 -14.97 3.49
CA SER A 58 -5.29 -14.88 2.76
C SER A 58 -5.41 -15.17 1.26
N GLY A 59 -5.12 -14.16 0.43
CA GLY A 59 -4.94 -14.27 -1.02
C GLY A 59 -6.16 -13.98 -1.91
N ARG A 60 -7.40 -14.27 -1.50
CA ARG A 60 -8.58 -14.11 -2.40
C ARG A 60 -9.26 -12.75 -2.35
N THR A 61 -8.94 -11.90 -1.38
CA THR A 61 -9.55 -10.59 -1.24
C THR A 61 -9.09 -9.63 -2.33
N THR A 62 -10.06 -9.12 -3.09
CA THR A 62 -9.83 -8.05 -4.06
C THR A 62 -9.74 -6.69 -3.39
N PHE A 63 -8.85 -5.84 -3.88
CA PHE A 63 -8.74 -4.44 -3.48
C PHE A 63 -8.72 -3.56 -4.72
N ASP A 64 -9.40 -2.43 -4.66
CA ASP A 64 -9.37 -1.39 -5.68
C ASP A 64 -9.11 -0.04 -5.00
N LEU A 65 -7.83 0.25 -4.82
CA LEU A 65 -7.37 1.42 -4.10
C LEU A 65 -7.21 2.59 -5.05
N VAL A 66 -7.67 3.76 -4.64
CA VAL A 66 -7.40 5.02 -5.31
C VAL A 66 -6.55 5.88 -4.39
N VAL A 67 -5.43 6.32 -4.93
CA VAL A 67 -4.59 7.34 -4.31
C VAL A 67 -5.07 8.69 -4.81
N THR A 68 -5.35 9.62 -3.88
CA THR A 68 -5.72 10.99 -4.18
C THR A 68 -4.71 11.96 -3.58
N GLN A 69 -4.41 13.04 -4.30
CA GLN A 69 -3.74 14.23 -3.75
C GLN A 69 -4.81 15.33 -3.66
N GLY A 70 -5.16 15.72 -2.42
CA GLY A 70 -6.39 16.48 -2.19
C GLY A 70 -7.61 15.70 -2.69
N ARG A 71 -8.36 16.27 -3.64
CA ARG A 71 -9.52 15.63 -4.28
C ARG A 71 -9.23 14.97 -5.62
N GLN A 72 -8.02 15.14 -6.16
CA GLN A 72 -7.66 14.62 -7.47
C GLN A 72 -7.16 13.17 -7.35
N PRO A 73 -7.73 12.20 -8.08
CA PRO A 73 -7.15 10.86 -8.17
C PRO A 73 -5.87 10.92 -9.00
N ILE A 74 -4.83 10.22 -8.53
CA ILE A 74 -3.49 10.28 -9.13
C ILE A 74 -2.98 8.90 -9.53
N LEU A 75 -3.41 7.85 -8.82
CA LEU A 75 -3.04 6.46 -9.09
C LEU A 75 -4.19 5.53 -8.69
N ARG A 76 -4.24 4.40 -9.37
CA ARG A 76 -5.10 3.27 -9.02
C ARG A 76 -4.24 2.04 -8.78
N ILE A 77 -4.49 1.35 -7.67
CA ILE A 77 -3.78 0.13 -7.28
C ILE A 77 -4.82 -0.97 -7.10
N ARG A 78 -4.75 -2.00 -7.92
CA ARG A 78 -5.76 -3.07 -7.95
C ARG A 78 -5.12 -4.42 -7.68
N LYS A 79 -5.70 -5.15 -6.73
CA LYS A 79 -5.41 -6.55 -6.49
C LYS A 79 -6.61 -7.40 -6.90
N GLY A 80 -6.39 -8.29 -7.87
CA GLY A 80 -7.36 -9.31 -8.27
C GLY A 80 -7.45 -10.47 -7.28
N PRO A 81 -8.39 -11.40 -7.47
CA PRO A 81 -8.48 -12.60 -6.64
C PRO A 81 -7.28 -13.53 -6.89
N GLY A 82 -6.71 -14.12 -5.83
CA GLY A 82 -5.69 -15.17 -5.92
C GLY A 82 -4.25 -14.65 -5.77
N ARG A 83 -3.32 -15.20 -6.56
CA ARG A 83 -1.91 -14.78 -6.60
C ARG A 83 -1.49 -13.92 -7.82
N PRO A 84 -2.37 -13.15 -8.49
CA PRO A 84 -1.92 -12.27 -9.57
C PRO A 84 -1.11 -11.09 -9.00
N PRO A 85 -0.22 -10.49 -9.80
CA PRO A 85 0.46 -9.28 -9.36
C PRO A 85 -0.57 -8.17 -9.12
N THR A 86 -0.27 -7.30 -8.15
CA THR A 86 -1.09 -6.11 -7.88
C THR A 86 -0.77 -5.07 -8.96
N THR A 87 -1.75 -4.68 -9.75
CA THR A 87 -1.56 -3.77 -10.89
C THR A 87 -1.62 -2.32 -10.44
N VAL A 88 -0.79 -1.47 -11.05
CA VAL A 88 -0.76 -0.02 -10.83
C VAL A 88 -1.05 0.66 -12.17
N SER A 89 -2.00 1.60 -12.17
CA SER A 89 -2.38 2.36 -13.36
C SER A 89 -2.64 3.82 -13.02
N TYR A 90 -2.59 4.66 -14.05
CA TYR A 90 -3.13 6.01 -13.97
C TYR A 90 -4.66 5.99 -13.78
N PRO A 91 -5.28 7.11 -13.35
CA PRO A 91 -6.73 7.22 -13.17
C PRO A 91 -7.54 6.98 -14.46
N ASP A 92 -6.95 7.29 -15.62
CA ASP A 92 -7.51 7.04 -16.96
C ASP A 92 -7.49 5.56 -17.38
N GLY A 93 -6.88 4.68 -16.56
CA GLY A 93 -6.75 3.26 -16.83
C GLY A 93 -5.47 2.85 -17.56
N ARG A 94 -4.64 3.79 -18.00
CA ARG A 94 -3.35 3.48 -18.65
C ARG A 94 -2.42 2.75 -17.67
N PRO A 95 -1.90 1.56 -18.02
CA PRO A 95 -1.07 0.78 -17.13
C PRO A 95 0.28 1.46 -16.89
N ILE A 96 0.76 1.39 -15.64
CA ILE A 96 2.11 1.81 -15.26
C ILE A 96 2.98 0.56 -15.09
N GLY A 97 2.44 -0.45 -14.41
CA GLY A 97 3.13 -1.70 -14.16
C GLY A 97 2.41 -2.54 -13.11
N SER A 98 3.13 -3.46 -12.49
CA SER A 98 2.57 -4.31 -11.46
C SER A 98 3.58 -4.75 -10.40
N LEU A 99 3.06 -5.23 -9.27
CA LEU A 99 3.82 -5.58 -8.08
C LEU A 99 3.62 -7.06 -7.80
N ARG A 100 4.71 -7.82 -7.67
CA ARG A 100 4.65 -9.25 -7.39
C ARG A 100 5.42 -9.59 -6.13
N LYS A 101 4.78 -10.27 -5.18
CA LYS A 101 5.47 -10.87 -4.04
C LYS A 101 6.22 -12.12 -4.52
N GLU A 102 7.53 -12.14 -4.38
CA GLU A 102 8.41 -13.26 -4.75
C GLU A 102 8.95 -14.01 -3.53
N GLY A 103 8.92 -13.39 -2.35
CA GLY A 103 9.34 -14.01 -1.10
C GLY A 103 8.72 -13.34 0.12
N ARG A 104 9.21 -13.68 1.33
CA ARG A 104 8.72 -13.07 2.58
C ARG A 104 8.98 -11.56 2.63
N ALA A 105 10.13 -11.13 2.13
CA ALA A 105 10.57 -9.73 2.07
C ALA A 105 10.88 -9.22 0.65
N HIS A 106 10.72 -10.06 -0.38
CA HIS A 106 11.06 -9.70 -1.76
C HIS A 106 9.81 -9.39 -2.57
N TYR A 107 9.75 -8.17 -3.09
CA TYR A 107 8.69 -7.67 -3.96
C TYR A 107 9.32 -7.19 -5.26
N ALA A 108 8.94 -7.78 -6.38
CA ALA A 108 9.36 -7.35 -7.71
C ALA A 108 8.46 -6.23 -8.22
N LEU A 109 9.11 -5.20 -8.76
CA LEU A 109 8.47 -4.13 -9.51
C LEU A 109 8.54 -4.51 -10.99
N LEU A 110 7.38 -4.68 -11.61
CA LEU A 110 7.26 -5.10 -13.01
C LEU A 110 6.74 -3.93 -13.84
N ASP A 111 7.21 -3.78 -15.06
CA ASP A 111 6.67 -2.83 -16.03
C ASP A 111 5.26 -3.24 -16.50
N ALA A 112 4.69 -2.47 -17.43
CA ALA A 112 3.37 -2.76 -18.00
C ALA A 112 3.31 -4.06 -18.81
N ALA A 113 4.44 -4.54 -19.34
CA ALA A 113 4.56 -5.81 -20.06
C ALA A 113 4.82 -7.01 -19.13
N GLY A 114 5.04 -6.76 -17.84
CA GLY A 114 5.35 -7.78 -16.83
C GLY A 114 6.83 -8.12 -16.71
N GLN A 115 7.73 -7.38 -17.38
CA GLN A 115 9.17 -7.54 -17.20
C GLN A 115 9.61 -6.93 -15.88
N ARG A 116 10.51 -7.62 -15.16
CA ARG A 116 11.02 -7.13 -13.89
C ARG A 116 11.99 -5.98 -14.11
N LEU A 117 11.69 -4.84 -13.51
CA LEU A 117 12.55 -3.67 -13.48
C LEU A 117 13.59 -3.79 -12.37
N CYS A 118 13.15 -4.07 -11.14
CA CYS A 118 14.01 -4.30 -9.97
C CYS A 118 13.20 -4.90 -8.81
N HIS A 119 13.83 -5.08 -7.65
CA HIS A 119 13.12 -5.30 -6.40
C HIS A 119 12.82 -3.98 -5.68
N PHE A 120 11.78 -3.99 -4.85
CA PHE A 120 11.36 -2.86 -4.04
C PHE A 120 12.47 -2.34 -3.13
N GLY A 121 13.18 -3.23 -2.42
CA GLY A 121 14.27 -2.86 -1.52
C GLY A 121 15.49 -2.24 -2.21
N ASP A 122 15.67 -2.48 -3.51
CA ASP A 122 16.80 -1.93 -4.29
C ASP A 122 16.70 -0.41 -4.44
N VAL A 123 15.48 0.14 -4.33
CA VAL A 123 15.18 1.54 -4.67
C VAL A 123 14.60 2.32 -3.50
N VAL A 124 14.30 1.68 -2.37
CA VAL A 124 13.78 2.36 -1.17
C VAL A 124 14.37 1.82 0.12
N GLY A 125 14.44 2.68 1.14
CA GLY A 125 14.39 2.25 2.54
C GLY A 125 12.93 2.25 3.00
N PHE A 126 12.44 1.13 3.52
CA PHE A 126 11.07 1.03 4.05
C PHE A 126 11.12 0.44 5.45
N SER A 127 10.47 1.09 6.42
CA SER A 127 10.41 0.62 7.79
C SER A 127 8.96 0.59 8.24
N THR A 128 8.47 -0.58 8.64
CA THR A 128 7.16 -0.67 9.30
C THR A 128 7.30 -0.17 10.72
N GLY A 129 6.71 0.98 11.04
CA GLY A 129 6.95 1.61 12.33
C GLY A 129 6.00 1.15 13.42
N SER A 130 6.04 1.88 14.53
CA SER A 130 5.30 1.56 15.74
C SER A 130 3.85 2.03 15.67
N ILE A 131 3.05 1.52 16.61
CA ILE A 131 1.66 1.95 16.79
C ILE A 131 1.67 3.24 17.61
N THR A 132 1.19 4.32 17.02
CA THR A 132 1.05 5.63 17.67
C THR A 132 -0.43 6.03 17.79
N LYS A 133 -0.72 7.09 18.55
CA LYS A 133 -2.05 7.67 18.70
C LYS A 133 -2.08 9.03 17.97
N ARG A 134 -3.01 9.18 17.03
CA ARG A 134 -3.28 10.43 16.30
C ARG A 134 -4.77 10.72 16.30
N ASP A 135 -5.17 11.92 16.71
CA ASP A 135 -6.57 12.35 16.78
C ASP A 135 -7.48 11.33 17.49
N GLY A 136 -7.00 10.80 18.60
CA GLY A 136 -7.72 9.78 19.38
C GLY A 136 -7.69 8.36 18.79
N ARG A 137 -7.12 8.15 17.61
CA ARG A 137 -7.08 6.86 16.89
C ARG A 137 -5.69 6.23 16.97
N ARG A 138 -5.62 4.90 17.08
CA ARG A 138 -4.36 4.16 16.92
C ARG A 138 -4.07 3.95 15.43
N VAL A 139 -2.85 4.26 15.02
CA VAL A 139 -2.35 4.08 13.65
C VAL A 139 -0.96 3.46 13.71
N ARG A 140 -0.63 2.61 12.75
CA ARG A 140 0.75 2.19 12.50
C ARG A 140 1.35 3.19 11.53
N GLN A 141 2.48 3.78 11.88
CA GLN A 141 3.15 4.75 11.01
C GLN A 141 4.34 4.08 10.34
N ASP A 142 4.27 3.84 9.03
CA ASP A 142 5.37 3.30 8.25
C ASP A 142 6.16 4.44 7.61
N LEU A 143 7.48 4.27 7.47
CA LEU A 143 8.37 5.24 6.84
C LEU A 143 8.85 4.69 5.50
N LEU A 144 8.63 5.44 4.43
CA LEU A 144 9.21 5.20 3.12
C LEU A 144 10.23 6.28 2.81
N ARG A 145 11.40 5.88 2.31
CA ARG A 145 12.42 6.75 1.74
C ARG A 145 12.81 6.20 0.37
N VAL A 146 12.38 6.85 -0.69
CA VAL A 146 12.81 6.54 -2.06
C VAL A 146 14.23 7.06 -2.25
N ARG A 147 15.10 6.26 -2.86
CA ARG A 147 16.46 6.68 -3.17
C ARG A 147 16.42 7.86 -4.18
N PRO A 148 17.28 8.87 -4.04
CA PRO A 148 17.35 9.97 -5.00
C PRO A 148 17.63 9.48 -6.42
N GLY A 149 16.99 10.09 -7.42
CA GLY A 149 17.23 9.78 -8.83
C GLY A 149 16.58 8.50 -9.36
N VAL A 150 15.76 7.81 -8.57
CA VAL A 150 15.00 6.64 -9.06
C VAL A 150 14.06 7.08 -10.20
N PRO A 151 14.18 6.49 -11.40
CA PRO A 151 13.41 6.91 -12.56
C PRO A 151 11.96 6.45 -12.51
N GLU A 152 11.09 7.07 -13.30
CA GLU A 152 9.77 6.51 -13.60
C GLU A 152 9.90 5.35 -14.61
N PRO A 153 9.04 4.31 -14.54
CA PRO A 153 7.92 4.14 -13.61
C PRO A 153 8.32 3.51 -12.26
N VAL A 154 9.60 3.16 -12.05
CA VAL A 154 10.10 2.45 -10.85
C VAL A 154 9.74 3.20 -9.58
N ARG A 155 9.93 4.52 -9.59
CA ARG A 155 9.57 5.41 -8.48
C ARG A 155 8.10 5.30 -8.09
N THR A 156 7.20 5.45 -9.06
CA THR A 156 5.76 5.32 -8.83
C THR A 156 5.37 3.93 -8.33
N LEU A 157 5.95 2.87 -8.89
CA LEU A 157 5.70 1.50 -8.47
C LEU A 157 6.20 1.23 -7.04
N ALA A 158 7.34 1.79 -6.65
CA ALA A 158 7.86 1.68 -5.30
C ALA A 158 6.93 2.37 -4.29
N ILE A 159 6.48 3.60 -4.57
CA ILE A 159 5.52 4.30 -3.72
C ILE A 159 4.21 3.52 -3.62
N ALA A 160 3.68 3.04 -4.75
CA ALA A 160 2.47 2.21 -4.77
C ALA A 160 2.62 0.93 -3.93
N THR A 161 3.80 0.32 -3.93
CA THR A 161 4.11 -0.86 -3.10
C THR A 161 4.01 -0.55 -1.62
N ALA A 162 4.61 0.57 -1.17
CA ALA A 162 4.57 0.98 0.23
C ALA A 162 3.14 1.34 0.68
N LEU A 163 2.40 2.07 -0.17
CA LEU A 163 1.00 2.43 0.09
C LEU A 163 0.10 1.19 0.20
N ALA A 164 0.32 0.20 -0.65
CA ALA A 164 -0.45 -1.04 -0.68
C ALA A 164 0.26 -2.21 0.04
N PHE A 165 1.22 -1.95 0.93
CA PHE A 165 2.11 -2.99 1.46
C PHE A 165 1.35 -4.16 2.11
N ASP A 166 0.34 -3.83 2.93
CA ASP A 166 -0.51 -4.82 3.60
C ASP A 166 -1.37 -5.64 2.62
N VAL A 167 -1.72 -5.05 1.47
CA VAL A 167 -2.45 -5.71 0.38
C VAL A 167 -1.53 -6.65 -0.42
N VAL A 168 -0.33 -6.18 -0.76
CA VAL A 168 0.67 -6.91 -1.55
C VAL A 168 1.26 -8.08 -0.74
N ARG A 169 1.58 -7.89 0.54
CA ARG A 169 2.14 -8.95 1.39
C ARG A 169 1.15 -10.10 1.65
N GLY A 170 -0.15 -9.84 1.48
CA GLY A 170 -1.20 -10.87 1.51
C GLY A 170 -1.63 -11.32 2.91
N THR A 171 -1.20 -10.67 3.99
CA THR A 171 -1.63 -10.97 5.37
C THR A 171 -3.07 -10.56 5.67
N GLY A 172 -3.76 -9.98 4.68
CA GLY A 172 -5.04 -9.30 4.90
C GLY A 172 -4.86 -8.10 5.84
N THR A 173 -5.93 -7.35 6.02
CA THR A 173 -5.94 -6.25 6.98
C THR A 173 -6.16 -6.76 8.42
N ALA A 174 -6.60 -8.02 8.61
CA ALA A 174 -6.81 -8.64 9.91
C ALA A 174 -5.52 -8.88 10.71
N HIS A 175 -4.37 -9.03 10.03
CA HIS A 175 -3.05 -9.16 10.64
C HIS A 175 -2.19 -7.95 10.26
N THR A 176 -2.41 -6.85 10.96
CA THR A 176 -1.47 -5.74 10.96
C THR A 176 -0.25 -6.20 11.78
N SER A 177 0.94 -6.25 11.18
CA SER A 177 2.17 -6.60 11.91
C SER A 177 2.50 -5.47 12.89
N GLY A 178 2.53 -5.78 14.19
CA GLY A 178 3.24 -5.00 15.19
C GLY A 178 4.54 -5.73 15.49
N GLY A 179 5.60 -5.39 14.77
CA GLY A 179 6.90 -6.02 14.92
C GLY A 179 7.87 -5.34 13.97
N VAL A 180 9.02 -4.91 14.50
CA VAL A 180 10.11 -4.31 13.75
C VAL A 180 10.54 -5.32 12.68
N LEU A 181 10.22 -5.05 11.43
CA LEU A 181 10.86 -5.67 10.28
C LEU A 181 11.93 -4.69 9.83
N ASP A 182 13.13 -4.85 10.38
CA ASP A 182 14.32 -4.25 9.80
C ASP A 182 14.61 -4.99 8.49
N PHE A 183 14.56 -4.26 7.39
CA PHE A 183 15.06 -4.76 6.11
C PHE A 183 16.59 -4.60 6.15
N PRO A 184 17.38 -5.66 5.92
CA PRO A 184 18.80 -5.49 5.71
C PRO A 184 19.02 -4.59 4.49
N ALA A 185 19.99 -3.67 4.62
CA ALA A 185 20.42 -2.73 3.59
C ALA A 185 21.03 -3.42 2.36
#